data_AF-A0A420GBM5-F1
#
_entry.id   AF-A0A420GBM5-F1
#
_cell.length_a   1.000
_cell.length_b   1.000
_cell.length_c   1.000
_cell.angle_alpha   90.00
_cell.angle_beta   90.00
_cell.angle_gamma   90.00
#
_symmetry.space_group_name_H-M   'P 1'
#
loop_
_entity.id
_entity.type
_entity.pdbx_description
1 polymer ?
#
loop_
_entity_poly.entity_id
_entity_poly.type
_entity_poly.pdbx_seq_one_letter_code
_entity_poly.pdbx_strand_id
1 'polypeptide(L)'
;MEKDNNEGRSIIKGSGMLHVNWGDEKNGSVLFFQGETILLGICNVPFALYTTTRFDRNTLPNEHVIHLDQLEKLFLTGDYSSRKVKENSPYDIPLWINDLENISLLYLDHFDLIGLTNLRIKNLKTLVLKNAYIIDIPNLLIELLTYKNLNHIAYDASCIPLIDQLRKHHAGGITFELLDGSS
;
A
#
# COMPACT_ATOMS: atom_id res chain seq x y z
N MET A 1 5.02 -2.24 44.60
CA MET A 1 3.79 -2.36 43.78
C MET A 1 4.13 -1.89 42.40
N GLU A 2 4.52 -2.81 41.53
CA GLU A 2 4.69 -2.53 40.09
C GLU A 2 3.31 -2.35 39.47
N LYS A 3 3.14 -1.26 38.72
CA LYS A 3 1.93 -1.00 37.94
C LYS A 3 2.07 -1.70 36.60
N ASP A 4 1.20 -2.66 36.39
CA ASP A 4 1.07 -3.42 35.15
C ASP A 4 0.40 -2.53 34.09
N ASN A 5 1.20 -1.91 33.21
CA ASN A 5 0.74 -1.05 32.11
C ASN A 5 0.38 -1.88 30.87
N ASN A 6 -0.53 -2.84 31.01
CA ASN A 6 -1.09 -3.59 29.89
C ASN A 6 -2.42 -2.97 29.42
N GLU A 7 -2.34 -1.73 28.93
CA GLU A 7 -3.47 -1.14 28.19
C GLU A 7 -3.50 -1.70 26.77
N GLY A 8 -4.55 -2.49 26.46
CA GLY A 8 -5.08 -2.62 25.11
C GLY A 8 -4.39 -3.55 24.12
N ARG A 9 -3.55 -4.51 24.54
CA ARG A 9 -3.09 -5.58 23.64
C ARG A 9 -4.12 -6.69 23.55
N SER A 10 -5.06 -6.58 22.62
CA SER A 10 -5.92 -7.72 22.27
C SER A 10 -5.14 -8.64 21.33
N ILE A 11 -4.25 -9.46 21.90
CA ILE A 11 -3.75 -10.65 21.21
C ILE A 11 -4.96 -11.57 21.10
N ILE A 12 -5.38 -11.92 19.89
CA ILE A 12 -6.39 -12.97 19.69
C ILE A 12 -5.76 -14.30 20.15
N LYS A 13 -5.80 -14.55 21.46
CA LYS A 13 -5.53 -15.85 22.08
C LYS A 13 -6.83 -16.63 22.13
N GLY A 14 -7.31 -17.04 20.96
CA GLY A 14 -8.46 -17.90 20.79
C GLY A 14 -8.37 -18.55 19.43
N SER A 15 -8.54 -19.86 19.34
CA SER A 15 -8.41 -20.66 18.11
C SER A 15 -9.54 -20.42 17.10
N GLY A 16 -9.97 -19.17 16.94
CA GLY A 16 -10.92 -18.73 15.92
C GLY A 16 -10.15 -17.95 14.86
N MET A 17 -9.62 -18.64 13.86
CA MET A 17 -9.27 -17.97 12.61
C MET A 17 -10.52 -17.29 12.07
N LEU A 18 -10.50 -15.95 11.98
CA LEU A 18 -11.51 -15.27 11.19
C LEU A 18 -11.17 -15.54 9.72
N HIS A 19 -11.85 -16.53 9.15
CA HIS A 19 -11.86 -16.73 7.72
C HIS A 19 -12.61 -15.57 7.08
N VAL A 20 -11.96 -14.90 6.15
CA VAL A 20 -12.58 -13.79 5.44
C VAL A 20 -12.40 -14.03 3.94
N ASN A 21 -13.46 -13.76 3.21
CA ASN A 21 -13.47 -13.86 1.76
C ASN A 21 -13.15 -12.47 1.20
N TRP A 22 -11.99 -12.30 0.56
CA TRP A 22 -11.55 -11.01 0.04
C TRP A 22 -11.55 -11.03 -1.48
N GLY A 23 -12.69 -10.69 -2.08
CA GLY A 23 -12.83 -10.63 -3.53
C GLY A 23 -12.52 -11.96 -4.20
N ASP A 24 -11.60 -11.97 -5.17
CA ASP A 24 -11.23 -13.15 -5.96
C ASP A 24 -10.41 -14.18 -5.17
N GLU A 25 -9.75 -13.75 -4.09
CA GLU A 25 -8.98 -14.62 -3.19
C GLU A 25 -9.93 -15.29 -2.20
N LYS A 26 -10.58 -16.34 -2.70
CA LYS A 26 -11.40 -17.23 -1.88
C LYS A 26 -10.49 -17.96 -0.89
N ASN A 27 -10.75 -17.79 0.41
CA ASN A 27 -10.11 -18.44 1.58
C ASN A 27 -8.88 -17.76 2.19
N GLY A 28 -9.00 -16.47 2.56
CA GLY A 28 -8.02 -15.78 3.40
C GLY A 28 -8.29 -15.90 4.91
N SER A 29 -7.29 -15.56 5.72
CA SER A 29 -7.42 -15.39 7.18
C SER A 29 -6.69 -14.14 7.65
N VAL A 30 -7.29 -13.43 8.60
CA VAL A 30 -6.60 -12.32 9.29
C VAL A 30 -5.50 -12.94 10.17
N LEU A 31 -4.24 -12.67 9.82
CA LEU A 31 -3.07 -13.15 10.57
C LEU A 31 -2.74 -12.22 11.73
N PHE A 32 -2.91 -10.91 11.53
CA PHE A 32 -2.66 -9.90 12.55
C PHE A 32 -3.56 -8.69 12.37
N PHE A 33 -3.99 -8.10 13.47
CA PHE A 33 -4.77 -6.86 13.50
C PHE A 33 -4.39 -6.05 14.74
N GLN A 34 -3.83 -4.86 14.53
CA GLN A 34 -3.56 -3.91 15.61
C GLN A 34 -3.55 -2.47 15.07
N GLY A 35 -4.44 -1.63 15.61
CA GLY A 35 -4.55 -0.23 15.21
C GLY A 35 -4.91 -0.10 13.73
N GLU A 36 -4.03 0.55 12.97
CA GLU A 36 -4.16 0.77 11.52
C GLU A 36 -3.49 -0.34 10.69
N THR A 37 -2.91 -1.36 11.34
CA THR A 37 -2.20 -2.44 10.67
C THR A 37 -3.06 -3.70 10.65
N ILE A 38 -3.30 -4.21 9.44
CA ILE A 38 -3.98 -5.48 9.19
C ILE A 38 -3.10 -6.33 8.27
N LEU A 39 -2.68 -7.49 8.77
CA LEU A 39 -1.97 -8.49 7.97
C LEU A 39 -2.90 -9.64 7.64
N LEU A 40 -2.99 -9.89 6.36
CA LEU A 40 -3.88 -10.85 5.74
C LEU A 40 -3.07 -11.97 5.11
N GLY A 41 -3.55 -13.19 5.19
CA GLY A 41 -2.84 -14.34 4.66
C GLY A 41 -3.71 -15.40 4.00
N ILE A 42 -3.07 -16.24 3.19
CA ILE A 42 -3.66 -17.42 2.55
C ILE A 42 -2.88 -18.62 3.09
N CYS A 43 -3.59 -19.64 3.60
CA CYS A 43 -2.93 -20.81 4.20
C CYS A 43 -1.88 -20.45 5.29
N ASN A 44 -2.15 -19.44 6.11
CA ASN A 44 -1.24 -18.89 7.15
C ASN A 44 0.02 -18.15 6.67
N VAL A 45 0.11 -17.87 5.37
CA VAL A 45 1.22 -17.15 4.80
C VAL A 45 0.83 -15.69 4.55
N PRO A 46 1.63 -14.70 4.97
CA PRO A 46 1.43 -13.29 4.63
C PRO A 46 1.20 -13.07 3.13
N PHE A 47 0.14 -12.34 2.80
CA PHE A 47 -0.26 -12.11 1.41
C PHE A 47 -0.58 -10.63 1.14
N ALA A 48 -1.35 -10.00 2.01
CA ALA A 48 -1.69 -8.58 1.90
C ALA A 48 -1.46 -7.83 3.21
N LEU A 49 -0.91 -6.63 3.13
CA LEU A 49 -0.68 -5.75 4.26
C LEU A 49 -1.42 -4.44 4.06
N TYR A 50 -2.28 -4.09 5.01
CA TYR A 50 -2.92 -2.78 5.13
C TYR A 50 -2.25 -2.05 6.28
N THR A 51 -1.68 -0.88 6.04
CA THR A 51 -0.98 -0.12 7.08
C THR A 51 -0.78 1.35 6.70
N THR A 52 -0.08 2.09 7.54
CA THR A 52 0.32 3.49 7.30
C THR A 52 1.82 3.62 7.14
N THR A 53 2.28 4.82 6.76
CA THR A 53 3.71 5.10 6.58
C THR A 53 4.55 4.86 7.85
N ARG A 54 3.89 4.83 9.02
CA ARG A 54 4.49 4.59 10.34
C ARG A 54 4.64 3.12 10.71
N PHE A 55 4.36 2.20 9.78
CA PHE A 55 4.49 0.77 10.00
C PHE A 55 5.89 0.39 10.53
N ASP A 56 5.91 -0.37 11.62
CA ASP A 56 7.12 -1.01 12.14
C ASP A 56 6.90 -2.52 12.14
N ARG A 57 7.71 -3.25 11.35
CA ARG A 57 7.66 -4.71 11.26
C ARG A 57 7.84 -5.41 12.60
N ASN A 58 8.50 -4.79 13.58
CA ASN A 58 8.71 -5.35 14.90
C ASN A 58 7.42 -5.40 15.74
N THR A 59 6.34 -4.79 15.26
CA THR A 59 5.00 -4.90 15.87
C THR A 59 4.29 -6.20 15.50
N LEU A 60 4.75 -6.90 14.45
CA LEU A 60 4.20 -8.17 14.03
C LEU A 60 4.78 -9.34 14.85
N PRO A 61 4.01 -10.43 15.05
CA PRO A 61 4.55 -11.70 15.56
C PRO A 61 5.71 -12.21 14.70
N ASN A 62 6.74 -12.78 15.34
CA ASN A 62 7.95 -13.23 14.67
C ASN A 62 7.67 -14.24 13.54
N GLU A 63 6.67 -15.13 13.71
CA GLU A 63 6.29 -16.09 12.66
C GLU A 63 5.80 -15.42 11.36
N HIS A 64 5.32 -14.18 11.41
CA HIS A 64 4.86 -13.45 10.23
C HIS A 64 5.97 -12.57 9.63
N VAL A 65 6.85 -12.02 10.47
CA VAL A 65 7.98 -11.17 10.03
C VAL A 65 8.89 -11.91 9.04
N ILE A 66 9.17 -13.18 9.31
CA ILE A 66 10.05 -14.02 8.47
C ILE A 66 9.46 -14.37 7.10
N HIS A 67 8.19 -14.06 6.87
CA HIS A 67 7.46 -14.36 5.64
C HIS A 67 6.91 -13.09 4.96
N LEU A 68 7.33 -11.89 5.40
CA LEU A 68 6.90 -10.63 4.77
C LEU A 68 7.40 -10.49 3.33
N ASP A 69 8.47 -11.20 2.96
CA ASP A 69 8.94 -11.29 1.59
C ASP A 69 7.87 -11.88 0.65
N GLN A 70 6.91 -12.64 1.16
CA GLN A 70 5.83 -13.27 0.39
C GLN A 70 4.62 -12.33 0.16
N LEU A 71 4.64 -11.12 0.72
CA LEU A 71 3.60 -10.13 0.48
C LEU A 71 3.50 -9.81 -1.02
N GLU A 72 2.29 -9.94 -1.57
CA GLU A 72 1.97 -9.58 -2.94
C GLU A 72 1.25 -8.23 -3.03
N LYS A 73 0.54 -7.84 -1.97
CA LYS A 73 -0.28 -6.62 -1.95
C LYS A 73 0.07 -5.73 -0.77
N LEU A 74 0.30 -4.46 -1.05
CA LEU A 74 0.48 -3.42 -0.04
C LEU A 74 -0.55 -2.32 -0.22
N PHE A 75 -1.32 -2.06 0.84
CA PHE A 75 -2.26 -0.96 0.96
C PHE A 75 -1.72 0.02 1.99
N LEU A 76 -1.18 1.11 1.50
CA LEU A 76 -0.52 2.11 2.31
C LEU A 76 -1.35 3.39 2.35
N THR A 77 -1.66 3.85 3.56
CA THR A 77 -2.33 5.13 3.78
C THR A 77 -1.34 6.15 4.35
N GLY A 78 -1.28 7.32 3.73
CA GLY A 78 -0.53 8.46 4.26
C GLY A 78 -1.18 9.02 5.52
N ASP A 79 -0.39 9.71 6.35
CA ASP A 79 -0.86 10.23 7.63
C ASP A 79 -1.37 11.67 7.52
N TYR A 80 -2.66 11.84 7.83
CA TYR A 80 -3.39 13.12 7.78
C TYR A 80 -3.01 14.12 8.88
N SER A 81 -2.25 13.70 9.90
CA SER A 81 -2.01 14.52 11.10
C SER A 81 -1.21 15.82 10.85
N SER A 82 -0.74 16.07 9.63
CA SER A 82 -0.11 17.34 9.23
C SER A 82 -0.63 17.98 7.95
N ARG A 83 -1.96 18.13 7.81
CA ARG A 83 -2.52 19.31 7.08
C ARG A 83 -2.00 20.66 7.61
N LYS A 84 -1.20 20.68 8.70
CA LYS A 84 -0.66 21.88 9.35
C LYS A 84 0.85 21.89 9.63
N VAL A 85 1.67 20.98 9.07
CA VAL A 85 3.13 21.10 9.26
C VAL A 85 3.86 21.20 7.93
N LYS A 86 3.98 22.46 7.52
CA LYS A 86 5.01 23.07 6.66
C LYS A 86 4.94 22.76 5.16
N GLU A 87 4.57 23.81 4.44
CA GLU A 87 5.26 24.26 3.23
C GLU A 87 6.67 23.64 3.15
N ASN A 88 6.90 22.79 2.14
CA ASN A 88 8.19 22.28 1.65
C ASN A 88 8.65 20.85 1.99
N SER A 89 7.80 19.91 2.42
CA SER A 89 8.19 18.48 2.30
C SER A 89 7.05 17.64 1.75
N PRO A 90 7.18 17.04 0.56
CA PRO A 90 6.27 15.97 0.14
C PRO A 90 6.30 14.84 1.17
N TYR A 91 5.18 14.13 1.29
CA TYR A 91 5.17 12.86 2.00
C TYR A 91 5.83 11.79 1.14
N ASP A 92 7.09 11.53 1.42
CA ASP A 92 7.84 10.49 0.73
C ASP A 92 7.30 9.10 1.08
N ILE A 93 7.13 8.28 0.04
CA ILE A 93 6.82 6.87 0.20
C ILE A 93 7.96 6.21 1.01
N PRO A 94 7.67 5.51 2.12
CA PRO A 94 8.70 5.03 3.01
C PRO A 94 9.56 3.94 2.37
N LEU A 95 10.87 4.02 2.60
CA LEU A 95 11.85 3.13 1.94
C LEU A 95 11.76 1.67 2.38
N TRP A 96 11.15 1.37 3.53
CA TRP A 96 10.99 -0.02 4.00
C TRP A 96 10.17 -0.87 3.04
N ILE A 97 9.36 -0.27 2.16
CA ILE A 97 8.61 -0.99 1.12
C ILE A 97 9.58 -1.75 0.19
N ASN A 98 10.81 -1.27 0.02
CA ASN A 98 11.81 -1.92 -0.82
C ASN A 98 12.29 -3.27 -0.27
N ASP A 99 12.03 -3.57 1.01
CA ASP A 99 12.30 -4.87 1.59
C ASP A 99 11.22 -5.91 1.20
N LEU A 100 10.13 -5.50 0.55
CA LEU A 100 9.03 -6.36 0.10
C LEU A 100 9.17 -6.70 -1.39
N GLU A 101 9.89 -7.78 -1.69
CA GLU A 101 10.35 -8.09 -3.05
C GLU A 101 9.25 -8.55 -4.01
N ASN A 102 8.17 -9.16 -3.49
CA ASN A 102 7.12 -9.79 -4.28
C ASN A 102 5.88 -8.92 -4.50
N ILE A 103 5.92 -7.65 -4.11
CA ILE A 103 4.79 -6.73 -4.29
C ILE A 103 4.45 -6.62 -5.79
N SER A 104 3.21 -7.00 -6.09
CA SER A 104 2.61 -6.91 -7.42
C SER A 104 1.48 -5.88 -7.47
N LEU A 105 0.88 -5.56 -6.33
CA LEU A 105 -0.09 -4.48 -6.17
C LEU A 105 0.38 -3.49 -5.10
N LEU A 106 0.52 -2.23 -5.49
CA LEU A 106 0.76 -1.12 -4.59
C LEU A 106 -0.44 -0.18 -4.62
N TYR A 107 -1.08 0.00 -3.47
CA TYR A 107 -2.18 0.93 -3.28
C TYR A 107 -1.70 2.07 -2.38
N LEU A 108 -1.81 3.30 -2.87
CA LEU A 108 -1.41 4.53 -2.20
C LEU A 108 -2.65 5.41 -2.01
N ASP A 109 -3.04 5.63 -0.76
CA ASP A 109 -4.11 6.57 -0.40
C ASP A 109 -3.55 7.73 0.41
N HIS A 110 -3.91 8.96 0.03
CA HIS A 110 -3.47 10.20 0.68
C HIS A 110 -1.95 10.44 0.65
N PHE A 111 -1.37 10.53 -0.54
CA PHE A 111 0.06 10.83 -0.75
C PHE A 111 0.30 12.08 -1.58
N ASP A 112 1.35 12.82 -1.23
CA ASP A 112 1.91 13.90 -2.06
C ASP A 112 3.09 13.34 -2.88
N LEU A 113 2.89 13.13 -4.18
CA LEU A 113 3.82 12.40 -5.04
C LEU A 113 4.63 13.35 -5.93
N ILE A 114 5.94 13.44 -5.68
CA ILE A 114 6.93 13.97 -6.63
C ILE A 114 7.38 12.89 -7.62
N GLY A 115 7.41 11.64 -7.15
CA GLY A 115 7.87 10.49 -7.93
C GLY A 115 7.86 9.20 -7.09
N LEU A 116 8.25 8.12 -7.75
CA LEU A 116 8.48 6.77 -7.25
C LEU A 116 9.97 6.36 -7.35
N THR A 117 10.90 7.29 -7.63
CA THR A 117 12.33 6.99 -7.93
C THR A 117 13.00 6.08 -6.91
N ASN A 118 12.61 6.21 -5.64
CA ASN A 118 13.22 5.46 -4.54
C ASN A 118 12.58 4.08 -4.33
N LEU A 119 11.53 3.74 -5.08
CA LEU A 119 10.90 2.43 -5.04
C LEU A 119 11.60 1.46 -5.99
N ARG A 120 11.90 0.27 -5.47
CA ARG A 120 12.63 -0.80 -6.15
C ARG A 120 11.75 -2.02 -6.40
N ILE A 121 10.44 -1.80 -6.57
CA ILE A 121 9.44 -2.86 -6.72
C ILE A 121 9.47 -3.39 -8.16
N LYS A 122 10.21 -4.46 -8.41
CA LYS A 122 10.41 -4.99 -9.78
C LYS A 122 9.15 -5.65 -10.37
N ASN A 123 8.29 -6.19 -9.52
CA ASN A 123 7.16 -7.03 -9.90
C ASN A 123 5.82 -6.27 -9.92
N LEU A 124 5.85 -4.94 -9.81
CA LEU A 124 4.64 -4.12 -9.77
C LEU A 124 3.83 -4.29 -11.07
N LYS A 125 2.61 -4.82 -10.95
CA LYS A 125 1.65 -5.01 -12.04
C LYS A 125 0.51 -4.00 -11.95
N THR A 126 0.07 -3.71 -10.73
CA THR A 126 -1.04 -2.80 -10.44
C THR A 126 -0.58 -1.68 -9.51
N LEU A 127 -0.82 -0.45 -9.93
CA LEU A 127 -0.71 0.73 -9.07
C LEU A 127 -2.09 1.31 -8.84
N VAL A 128 -2.45 1.55 -7.60
CA VAL A 128 -3.70 2.23 -7.26
C VAL A 128 -3.39 3.56 -6.57
N LEU A 129 -3.95 4.64 -7.10
CA LEU A 129 -3.76 6.00 -6.59
C LEU A 129 -5.09 6.58 -6.14
N LYS A 130 -5.21 6.85 -4.84
CA LYS A 130 -6.40 7.47 -4.27
C LYS A 130 -6.01 8.68 -3.44
N ASN A 131 -6.79 9.76 -3.56
CA ASN A 131 -6.53 11.04 -2.89
C ASN A 131 -5.05 11.47 -3.00
N ALA A 132 -4.44 11.26 -4.17
CA ALA A 132 -3.01 11.51 -4.37
C ALA A 132 -2.81 12.87 -5.03
N TYR A 133 -2.00 13.72 -4.43
CA TYR A 133 -1.61 15.00 -4.99
C TYR A 133 -0.30 14.86 -5.77
N ILE A 134 -0.38 14.98 -7.09
CA ILE A 134 0.78 14.83 -7.96
C ILE A 134 1.48 16.18 -8.11
N ILE A 135 2.68 16.31 -7.55
CA ILE A 135 3.49 17.54 -7.55
C ILE A 135 4.22 17.71 -8.88
N ASP A 136 4.81 16.64 -9.42
CA ASP A 136 5.59 16.64 -10.66
C ASP A 136 5.09 15.54 -11.61
N ILE A 137 4.11 15.90 -12.44
CA ILE A 137 3.52 15.00 -13.44
C ILE A 137 4.56 14.50 -14.46
N PRO A 138 5.39 15.35 -15.08
CA PRO A 138 6.42 14.88 -16.01
C PRO A 138 7.37 13.85 -15.42
N ASN A 139 7.87 14.08 -14.20
CA ASN A 139 8.79 13.15 -13.55
C ASN A 139 8.11 11.81 -13.25
N LEU A 140 6.94 11.85 -12.60
CA LEU A 140 6.19 10.63 -12.29
C LEU A 140 5.81 9.83 -13.54
N LEU A 141 5.47 10.51 -14.65
CA LEU A 141 5.19 9.86 -15.93
C LEU A 141 6.41 9.08 -16.45
N ILE A 142 7.61 9.67 -16.43
CA ILE A 142 8.85 8.99 -16.86
C ILE A 142 9.10 7.75 -16.00
N GLU A 143 8.92 7.86 -14.69
CA GLU A 143 9.19 6.78 -13.75
C GLU A 143 8.20 5.63 -13.88
N LEU A 144 6.91 5.92 -14.05
CA LEU A 144 5.89 4.88 -14.31
C LEU A 144 6.21 4.08 -15.57
N LEU A 145 6.77 4.72 -16.60
CA LEU A 145 7.20 4.04 -17.83
C LEU A 145 8.42 3.12 -17.63
N THR A 146 9.15 3.23 -16.51
CA THR A 146 10.26 2.31 -16.19
C THR A 146 9.79 0.96 -15.64
N TYR A 147 8.56 0.88 -15.13
CA TYR A 147 7.97 -0.35 -14.60
C TYR A 147 7.49 -1.26 -15.73
N LYS A 148 8.34 -2.17 -16.17
CA LYS A 148 8.08 -3.07 -17.32
C LYS A 148 6.86 -3.97 -17.16
N ASN A 149 6.47 -4.29 -15.92
CA ASN A 149 5.37 -5.19 -15.60
C ASN A 149 4.06 -4.45 -15.29
N LEU A 150 4.11 -3.13 -15.15
CA LEU A 150 2.93 -2.32 -14.82
C LEU A 150 1.98 -2.33 -16.00
N ASN A 151 0.79 -2.89 -15.81
CA ASN A 151 -0.21 -3.07 -16.85
C ASN A 151 -1.60 -2.56 -16.43
N HIS A 152 -1.74 -2.12 -15.19
CA HIS A 152 -2.99 -1.61 -14.67
C HIS A 152 -2.75 -0.45 -13.69
N ILE A 153 -3.48 0.64 -13.90
CA ILE A 153 -3.53 1.77 -12.98
C ILE A 153 -5.00 2.06 -12.65
N ALA A 154 -5.35 1.89 -11.37
CA ALA A 154 -6.63 2.33 -10.85
C ALA A 154 -6.45 3.68 -10.13
N TYR A 155 -7.38 4.61 -10.30
CA TYR A 155 -7.22 5.98 -9.83
C TYR A 155 -8.55 6.65 -9.51
N ASP A 156 -8.55 7.66 -8.65
CA ASP A 156 -9.71 8.55 -8.47
C ASP A 156 -9.54 9.90 -9.20
N ALA A 157 -10.52 10.79 -9.03
CA ALA A 157 -10.54 12.09 -9.70
C ALA A 157 -9.30 12.97 -9.45
N SER A 158 -8.58 12.78 -8.33
CA SER A 158 -7.37 13.55 -8.01
C SER A 158 -6.24 13.34 -9.02
N CYS A 159 -6.23 12.19 -9.70
CA CYS A 159 -5.15 11.77 -10.58
C CYS A 159 -5.45 11.95 -12.08
N ILE A 160 -6.63 12.48 -12.46
CA ILE A 160 -7.02 12.68 -13.86
C ILE A 160 -5.93 13.36 -14.71
N PRO A 161 -5.27 14.46 -14.25
CA PRO A 161 -4.24 15.12 -15.04
C PRO A 161 -3.04 14.21 -15.40
N LEU A 162 -2.61 13.34 -14.48
CA LEU A 162 -1.54 12.37 -14.73
C LEU A 162 -2.00 11.31 -15.74
N ILE A 163 -3.20 10.76 -15.55
CA ILE A 163 -3.73 9.70 -16.42
C ILE A 163 -3.93 10.19 -17.85
N ASP A 164 -4.40 11.42 -18.04
CA ASP A 164 -4.55 12.01 -19.37
C ASP A 164 -3.21 12.14 -20.11
N GLN A 165 -2.12 12.42 -19.39
CA GLN A 165 -0.78 12.42 -19.98
C GLN A 165 -0.31 11.00 -20.29
N LEU A 166 -0.50 10.04 -19.37
CA LEU A 166 -0.13 8.64 -19.60
C LEU A 166 -0.85 8.07 -20.83
N ARG A 167 -2.14 8.36 -21.01
CA ARG A 167 -2.92 7.92 -22.19
C ARG A 167 -2.37 8.49 -23.50
N LYS A 168 -1.89 9.73 -23.51
CA LYS A 168 -1.28 10.36 -24.70
C LYS A 168 0.06 9.72 -25.06
N HIS A 169 0.84 9.33 -24.06
CA HIS A 169 2.20 8.82 -24.24
C HIS A 169 2.31 7.29 -24.29
N HIS A 170 1.27 6.55 -23.90
CA HIS A 170 1.30 5.11 -23.77
C HIS A 170 0.06 4.44 -24.38
N ALA A 171 0.14 4.07 -25.65
CA ALA A 171 -1.01 3.66 -26.45
C ALA A 171 -1.32 2.14 -26.47
N GLY A 172 -0.83 1.31 -25.54
CA GLY A 172 -1.17 -0.13 -25.64
C GLY A 172 -0.82 -1.13 -24.52
N GLY A 173 -0.12 -0.74 -23.45
CA GLY A 173 0.29 -1.71 -22.41
C GLY A 173 -0.34 -1.55 -21.03
N ILE A 174 -0.95 -0.40 -20.74
CA ILE A 174 -1.51 -0.09 -19.41
C ILE A 174 -3.01 0.15 -19.57
N THR A 175 -3.80 -0.56 -18.77
CA THR A 175 -5.23 -0.34 -18.60
C THR A 175 -5.48 0.66 -17.47
N PHE A 176 -6.54 1.45 -17.60
CA PHE A 176 -6.85 2.53 -16.66
C PHE A 176 -8.27 2.35 -16.13
N GLU A 177 -8.43 2.30 -14.81
CA GLU A 177 -9.71 2.17 -14.12
C GLU A 177 -9.97 3.37 -13.22
N LEU A 178 -11.11 4.04 -13.43
CA LEU A 178 -11.56 5.08 -12.52
C LEU A 178 -12.27 4.41 -11.35
N LEU A 179 -11.78 4.62 -10.14
CA LEU A 179 -12.40 4.15 -8.90
C LEU A 179 -13.71 4.92 -8.69
N ASP A 180 -14.81 4.19 -8.49
CA ASP A 180 -16.10 4.81 -8.20
C ASP A 180 -16.00 5.65 -6.93
N GLY A 181 -16.31 6.93 -7.06
CA GLY A 181 -16.37 7.88 -5.97
C GLY A 181 -17.53 7.54 -5.04
N SER A 182 -17.30 6.65 -4.09
CA SER A 182 -18.16 6.51 -2.92
C SER A 182 -18.03 7.81 -2.12
N SER A 183 -18.96 8.73 -2.41
CA SER A 183 -19.16 10.00 -1.72
C SER A 183 -19.69 9.76 -0.31
#